data_AF-A0A353ZIA2-F1
#
_entry.id   AF-A0A353ZIA2-F1
#
_cell.length_a   1.000
_cell.length_b   1.000
_cell.length_c   1.000
_cell.angle_alpha   90.00
_cell.angle_beta   90.00
_cell.angle_gamma   90.00
#
_symmetry.space_group_name_H-M   'P 1'
#
loop_
_entity.id
_entity.type
_entity.pdbx_description
1 polymer ?
#
loop_
_entity_poly.entity_id
_entity_poly.type
_entity_poly.pdbx_seq_one_letter_code
_entity_poly.pdbx_strand_id
1 'polypeptide(L)'
;MTATKIVSLCPTFARPWMVANTLAQWVDQTHPIEQRHILVGDDTDGPGELSTTRLRNAVRNARQHIGQADELAKTVHYFRFPSGLSLPQKYNAMAEYALQWVCPQADMFTVWEDDDTYLPAHLQQLAHDWNRRNRPTGWWGHPKLVWSDYSLEAKTEQAQGRFHAALALSVDAWKRSPWIETKSPDFDQQFLARLQAAFGGRKEYDLHVAKKSGNTYSTPTYMFRWHTRCPHGQQFMGDHGHDWQQVARAAMRKEFEDRRGYDFTCQKDLRTTELIHSVTDFGKHRVCIPQYLPEVG
;
A
#
# COMPACT_ATOMS: atom_id res chain seq x y z
N MET A 1 -20.88 16.15 2.99
CA MET A 1 -19.69 16.17 2.11
C MET A 1 -19.72 14.90 1.28
N THR A 2 -19.35 14.95 0.00
CA THR A 2 -19.20 13.73 -0.81
C THR A 2 -18.11 12.85 -0.21
N ALA A 3 -18.20 11.53 -0.30
CA ALA A 3 -17.12 10.67 0.18
C ALA A 3 -15.88 10.81 -0.73
N THR A 4 -14.69 10.64 -0.16
CA THR A 4 -13.40 10.78 -0.87
C THR A 4 -13.13 9.52 -1.68
N LYS A 5 -12.86 9.65 -2.99
CA LYS A 5 -12.52 8.53 -3.88
C LYS A 5 -11.02 8.29 -3.91
N ILE A 6 -10.59 7.14 -3.43
CA ILE A 6 -9.16 6.80 -3.31
C ILE A 6 -8.80 5.68 -4.27
N VAL A 7 -7.68 5.83 -4.97
CA VAL A 7 -7.06 4.73 -5.72
C VAL A 7 -5.70 4.40 -5.11
N SER A 8 -5.55 3.18 -4.60
CA SER A 8 -4.28 2.66 -4.09
C SER A 8 -3.49 1.99 -5.22
N LEU A 9 -2.24 2.43 -5.39
CA LEU A 9 -1.34 1.99 -6.45
C LEU A 9 -0.39 0.93 -5.90
N CYS A 10 -0.63 -0.33 -6.26
CA CYS A 10 0.13 -1.48 -5.80
C CYS A 10 0.97 -2.13 -6.90
N PRO A 11 2.23 -1.68 -7.11
CA PRO A 11 3.14 -2.40 -7.98
C PRO A 11 3.54 -3.75 -7.35
N THR A 12 3.74 -4.76 -8.17
CA THR A 12 4.20 -6.09 -7.76
C THR A 12 5.12 -6.70 -8.83
N PHE A 13 5.99 -7.60 -8.40
CA PHE A 13 6.86 -8.38 -9.27
C PHE A 13 7.08 -9.78 -8.70
N ALA A 14 6.70 -10.81 -9.44
CA ALA A 14 6.93 -12.24 -9.15
C ALA A 14 6.52 -12.71 -7.73
N ARG A 15 5.60 -12.00 -7.05
CA ARG A 15 5.20 -12.29 -5.66
C ARG A 15 3.68 -12.36 -5.48
N PRO A 16 2.96 -13.27 -6.18
CA PRO A 16 1.50 -13.38 -6.10
C PRO A 16 0.97 -13.65 -4.68
N TRP A 17 1.78 -14.29 -3.81
CA TRP A 17 1.43 -14.50 -2.40
C TRP A 17 1.43 -13.22 -1.57
N MET A 18 2.27 -12.22 -1.91
CA MET A 18 2.25 -10.90 -1.27
C MET A 18 1.02 -10.12 -1.70
N VAL A 19 0.67 -10.19 -2.98
CA VAL A 19 -0.60 -9.62 -3.49
C VAL A 19 -1.81 -10.20 -2.76
N ALA A 20 -1.84 -11.50 -2.47
CA ALA A 20 -2.93 -12.11 -1.70
C ALA A 20 -3.05 -11.52 -0.28
N ASN A 21 -1.92 -11.35 0.43
CA ASN A 21 -1.88 -10.71 1.74
C ASN A 21 -2.35 -9.24 1.67
N THR A 22 -1.88 -8.51 0.66
CA THR A 22 -2.29 -7.13 0.38
C THR A 22 -3.79 -7.03 0.14
N LEU A 23 -4.38 -7.95 -0.62
CA LEU A 23 -5.83 -7.96 -0.85
C LEU A 23 -6.62 -8.28 0.42
N ALA A 24 -6.10 -9.11 1.32
CA ALA A 24 -6.75 -9.35 2.62
C ALA A 24 -6.81 -8.04 3.44
N GLN A 25 -5.72 -7.28 3.48
CA GLN A 25 -5.67 -5.97 4.15
C GLN A 25 -6.57 -4.92 3.48
N TRP A 26 -6.64 -4.93 2.14
CA TRP A 26 -7.54 -4.08 1.35
C TRP A 26 -9.01 -4.32 1.71
N VAL A 27 -9.37 -5.60 1.83
CA VAL A 27 -10.70 -6.04 2.20
C VAL A 27 -11.07 -5.54 3.59
N ASP A 28 -10.12 -5.51 4.52
CA ASP A 28 -10.32 -5.05 5.90
C ASP A 28 -10.34 -3.53 6.09
N GLN A 29 -10.13 -2.74 5.04
CA GLN A 29 -10.24 -1.29 5.16
C GLN A 29 -11.65 -0.88 5.62
N THR A 30 -11.77 0.23 6.36
CA THR A 30 -13.05 0.75 6.86
C THR A 30 -13.63 1.87 5.99
N HIS A 31 -12.82 2.45 5.09
CA HIS A 31 -13.29 3.46 4.14
C HIS A 31 -14.38 2.88 3.21
N PRO A 32 -15.43 3.62 2.82
CA PRO A 32 -16.56 3.05 2.06
C PRO A 32 -16.11 2.31 0.78
N ILE A 33 -16.66 1.11 0.56
CA ILE A 33 -16.24 0.18 -0.51
C ILE A 33 -16.33 0.86 -1.88
N GLU A 34 -17.42 1.55 -2.15
CA GLU A 34 -17.68 2.24 -3.42
C GLU A 34 -16.80 3.47 -3.66
N GLN A 35 -15.98 3.84 -2.67
CA GLN A 35 -15.11 5.02 -2.68
C GLN A 35 -13.63 4.65 -2.59
N ARG A 36 -13.30 3.35 -2.62
CA ARG A 36 -11.92 2.88 -2.64
C ARG A 36 -11.71 1.93 -3.81
N HIS A 37 -10.57 2.06 -4.48
CA HIS A 37 -10.12 1.13 -5.51
C HIS A 37 -8.66 0.76 -5.27
N ILE A 38 -8.30 -0.48 -5.56
CA ILE A 38 -6.90 -0.90 -5.61
C ILE A 38 -6.55 -1.32 -7.03
N LEU A 39 -5.47 -0.77 -7.56
CA LEU A 39 -4.90 -1.13 -8.84
C LEU A 39 -3.62 -1.92 -8.59
N VAL A 40 -3.62 -3.21 -8.93
CA VAL A 40 -2.43 -4.06 -8.88
C VAL A 40 -1.70 -3.97 -10.21
N GLY A 41 -0.53 -3.34 -10.21
CA GLY A 41 0.36 -3.22 -11.35
C GLY A 41 1.38 -4.35 -11.35
N ASP A 42 1.36 -5.23 -12.33
CA ASP A 42 2.24 -6.40 -12.39
C ASP A 42 3.34 -6.23 -13.43
N ASP A 43 4.59 -6.37 -12.99
CA ASP A 43 5.81 -6.23 -13.80
C ASP A 43 6.47 -7.60 -14.12
N THR A 44 5.81 -8.71 -13.78
CA THR A 44 6.38 -10.06 -13.84
C THR A 44 6.55 -10.57 -15.27
N ASP A 45 7.69 -10.37 -15.92
CA ASP A 45 8.01 -10.92 -17.24
C ASP A 45 8.13 -12.47 -17.23
N GLY A 46 7.02 -13.22 -17.16
CA GLY A 46 7.02 -14.68 -17.14
C GLY A 46 5.71 -15.31 -16.65
N PRO A 47 5.73 -16.61 -16.28
CA PRO A 47 4.55 -17.39 -15.88
C PRO A 47 4.10 -17.03 -14.46
N GLY A 48 3.58 -15.83 -14.29
CA GLY A 48 2.86 -15.37 -13.11
C GLY A 48 1.57 -14.74 -13.58
N GLU A 49 0.58 -15.56 -13.95
CA GLU A 49 -0.65 -15.04 -14.58
C GLU A 49 -1.57 -14.34 -13.57
N LEU A 50 -1.19 -13.16 -13.10
CA LEU A 50 -2.16 -12.27 -12.45
C LEU A 50 -3.15 -11.77 -13.50
N SER A 51 -4.41 -11.67 -13.12
CA SER A 51 -5.45 -11.09 -13.96
C SER A 51 -6.55 -10.51 -13.08
N THR A 52 -7.30 -9.54 -13.60
CA THR A 52 -8.48 -8.99 -12.92
C THR A 52 -9.40 -10.10 -12.42
N THR A 53 -9.67 -11.10 -13.26
CA THR A 53 -10.54 -12.23 -12.89
C THR A 53 -10.01 -13.02 -11.70
N ARG A 54 -8.71 -13.37 -11.69
CA ARG A 54 -8.12 -14.13 -10.59
C ARG A 54 -8.13 -13.34 -9.28
N LEU A 55 -7.75 -12.06 -9.33
CA LEU A 55 -7.73 -11.19 -8.14
C LEU A 55 -9.13 -11.00 -7.56
N ARG A 56 -10.13 -10.77 -8.42
CA ARG A 56 -11.53 -10.63 -8.00
C ARG A 56 -12.09 -11.92 -7.40
N ASN A 57 -11.75 -13.07 -7.97
CA ASN A 57 -12.14 -14.36 -7.40
C ASN A 57 -11.50 -14.60 -6.03
N ALA A 58 -10.23 -14.22 -5.85
CA ALA A 58 -9.59 -14.29 -4.54
C ALA A 58 -10.34 -13.44 -3.48
N VAL A 59 -10.73 -12.21 -3.83
CA VAL A 59 -11.52 -11.33 -2.95
C VAL A 59 -12.89 -11.92 -2.61
N ARG A 60 -13.61 -12.45 -3.62
CA ARG A 60 -14.90 -13.11 -3.39
C ARG A 60 -14.77 -14.28 -2.42
N ASN A 61 -13.79 -15.15 -2.65
CA ASN A 61 -13.58 -16.33 -1.82
C ASN A 61 -13.22 -15.95 -0.38
N ALA A 62 -12.38 -14.93 -0.20
CA ALA A 62 -11.98 -14.44 1.12
C ALA A 62 -13.15 -13.87 1.94
N ARG A 63 -14.23 -13.42 1.29
CA ARG A 63 -15.37 -12.77 1.94
C ARG A 63 -16.72 -13.33 1.53
N GLN A 64 -16.78 -14.59 1.11
CA GLN A 64 -18.04 -15.26 0.72
C GLN A 64 -19.13 -15.20 1.83
N HIS A 65 -18.74 -14.97 3.08
CA HIS A 65 -19.63 -14.85 4.24
C HIS A 65 -20.10 -13.41 4.52
N ILE A 66 -19.58 -12.41 3.80
CA ILE A 66 -20.00 -11.00 3.91
C ILE A 66 -20.83 -10.66 2.68
N GLY A 67 -22.04 -10.14 2.90
CA GLY A 67 -23.00 -9.77 1.83
C GLY A 67 -22.57 -8.65 0.88
N GLN A 68 -21.28 -8.31 0.84
CA GLN A 68 -20.69 -7.25 0.03
C GLN A 68 -19.47 -7.74 -0.80
N ALA A 69 -19.23 -9.05 -0.86
CA ALA A 69 -18.07 -9.62 -1.55
C ALA A 69 -17.98 -9.23 -3.04
N ASP A 70 -19.11 -9.19 -3.74
CA ASP A 70 -19.15 -8.80 -5.15
C ASP A 70 -18.88 -7.31 -5.38
N GLU A 71 -19.43 -6.44 -4.52
CA GLU A 71 -19.14 -5.00 -4.60
C GLU A 71 -17.67 -4.73 -4.32
N LEU A 72 -17.11 -5.40 -3.32
CA LEU A 72 -15.69 -5.31 -3.00
C LEU A 72 -14.82 -5.81 -4.15
N ALA A 73 -15.18 -6.92 -4.79
CA ALA A 73 -14.44 -7.42 -5.94
C ALA A 73 -14.40 -6.41 -7.12
N LYS A 74 -15.46 -5.61 -7.33
CA LYS A 74 -15.45 -4.56 -8.37
C LYS A 74 -14.42 -3.46 -8.11
N THR A 75 -13.98 -3.29 -6.86
CA THR A 75 -12.96 -2.31 -6.47
C THR A 75 -11.52 -2.74 -6.78
N VAL A 76 -11.31 -3.99 -7.21
CA VAL A 76 -10.00 -4.56 -7.49
C VAL A 76 -9.75 -4.59 -8.98
N HIS A 77 -8.61 -4.02 -9.37
CA HIS A 77 -8.20 -3.83 -10.76
C HIS A 77 -6.79 -4.34 -10.98
N TYR A 78 -6.50 -4.68 -12.23
CA TYR A 78 -5.22 -5.19 -12.65
C TYR A 78 -4.70 -4.38 -13.83
N PHE A 79 -3.40 -4.11 -13.82
CA PHE A 79 -2.67 -3.46 -14.89
C PHE A 79 -1.37 -4.21 -15.12
N ARG A 80 -1.05 -4.49 -16.38
CA ARG A 80 0.19 -5.16 -16.76
C ARG A 80 1.14 -4.13 -17.34
N PHE A 81 2.33 -4.00 -16.77
CA PHE A 81 3.32 -3.07 -17.30
C PHE A 81 3.92 -3.56 -18.61
N PRO A 82 4.27 -2.63 -19.53
CA PRO A 82 5.34 -2.84 -20.48
C PRO A 82 6.64 -3.22 -19.77
N SER A 83 7.46 -4.08 -20.38
CA SER A 83 8.74 -4.47 -19.80
C SER A 83 9.72 -3.29 -19.71
N GLY A 84 10.59 -3.31 -18.70
CA GLY A 84 11.71 -2.38 -18.58
C GLY A 84 11.40 -1.02 -17.97
N LEU A 85 10.18 -0.79 -17.46
CA LEU A 85 9.87 0.43 -16.71
C LEU A 85 10.61 0.47 -15.36
N SER A 86 11.12 1.64 -15.01
CA SER A 86 11.60 1.91 -13.64
C SER A 86 10.43 1.97 -12.66
N LEU A 87 10.70 1.78 -11.35
CA LEU A 87 9.66 1.89 -10.33
C LEU A 87 8.88 3.23 -10.33
N PRO A 88 9.50 4.42 -10.48
CA PRO A 88 8.77 5.68 -10.65
C PRO A 88 7.86 5.71 -11.89
N GLN A 89 8.35 5.17 -13.02
CA GLN A 89 7.57 5.09 -14.27
C GLN A 89 6.36 4.19 -14.10
N LYS A 90 6.47 3.12 -13.32
CA LYS A 90 5.34 2.25 -12.97
C LYS A 90 4.27 3.01 -12.20
N TYR A 91 4.64 3.77 -11.16
CA TYR A 91 3.66 4.59 -10.43
C TYR A 91 2.95 5.61 -11.33
N ASN A 92 3.69 6.31 -12.20
CA ASN A 92 3.10 7.24 -13.18
C ASN A 92 2.13 6.52 -14.12
N ALA A 93 2.54 5.40 -14.71
CA ALA A 93 1.68 4.61 -15.61
C ALA A 93 0.42 4.08 -14.91
N MET A 94 0.54 3.65 -13.64
CA MET A 94 -0.62 3.23 -12.86
C MET A 94 -1.57 4.39 -12.54
N ALA A 95 -1.05 5.56 -12.17
CA ALA A 95 -1.86 6.74 -11.90
C ALA A 95 -2.61 7.21 -13.16
N GLU A 96 -1.96 7.19 -14.32
CA GLU A 96 -2.59 7.46 -15.62
C GLU A 96 -3.69 6.44 -15.93
N TYR A 97 -3.38 5.14 -15.84
CA TYR A 97 -4.35 4.07 -16.06
C TYR A 97 -5.55 4.18 -15.10
N ALA A 98 -5.29 4.54 -13.84
CA ALA A 98 -6.33 4.71 -12.84
C ALA A 98 -7.33 5.81 -13.23
N LEU A 99 -6.84 6.97 -13.68
CA LEU A 99 -7.71 8.07 -14.12
C LEU A 99 -8.40 7.78 -15.45
N GLN A 100 -7.82 6.96 -16.30
CA GLN A 100 -8.43 6.66 -17.59
C GLN A 100 -9.50 5.56 -17.48
N TRP A 101 -9.26 4.52 -16.68
CA TRP A 101 -10.04 3.28 -16.76
C TRP A 101 -10.62 2.78 -15.44
N VAL A 102 -10.05 3.17 -14.29
CA VAL A 102 -10.45 2.64 -12.98
C VAL A 102 -11.43 3.58 -12.29
N CYS A 103 -10.99 4.81 -12.04
CA CYS A 103 -11.77 5.83 -11.35
C CYS A 103 -11.37 7.22 -11.89
N PRO A 104 -11.99 7.67 -13.01
CA PRO A 104 -11.69 8.98 -13.62
C PRO A 104 -11.92 10.20 -12.74
N GLN A 105 -12.66 9.97 -11.67
CA GLN A 105 -13.10 10.92 -10.65
C GLN A 105 -12.40 10.65 -9.32
N ALA A 106 -11.24 9.98 -9.34
CA ALA A 106 -10.42 9.80 -8.16
C ALA A 106 -10.03 11.16 -7.58
N ASP A 107 -10.08 11.26 -6.28
CA ASP A 107 -9.67 12.44 -5.53
C ASP A 107 -8.20 12.36 -5.11
N MET A 108 -7.74 11.14 -4.80
CA MET A 108 -6.46 10.88 -4.16
C MET A 108 -5.85 9.57 -4.64
N PHE A 109 -4.53 9.56 -4.75
CA PHE A 109 -3.72 8.35 -4.84
C PHE A 109 -3.08 8.02 -3.50
N THR A 110 -2.95 6.72 -3.23
CA THR A 110 -2.05 6.23 -2.17
C THR A 110 -1.03 5.29 -2.78
N VAL A 111 0.19 5.32 -2.26
CA VAL A 111 1.15 4.25 -2.51
C VAL A 111 0.68 3.02 -1.71
N TRP A 112 0.83 1.83 -2.27
CA TRP A 112 0.47 0.58 -1.60
C TRP A 112 1.44 -0.55 -1.98
N GLU A 113 2.55 -0.71 -1.25
CA GLU A 113 3.48 -1.82 -1.50
C GLU A 113 2.87 -3.18 -1.14
N ASP A 114 3.18 -4.22 -1.92
CA ASP A 114 2.57 -5.55 -1.78
C ASP A 114 3.08 -6.34 -0.56
N ASP A 115 4.23 -5.97 -0.02
CA ASP A 115 4.93 -6.61 1.08
C ASP A 115 4.78 -5.91 2.45
N ASP A 116 4.18 -4.73 2.48
CA ASP A 116 3.90 -3.95 3.70
C ASP A 116 2.57 -4.30 4.41
N THR A 117 2.26 -3.57 5.48
CA THR A 117 0.96 -3.65 6.16
C THR A 117 0.24 -2.32 6.33
N TYR A 118 -1.06 -2.33 6.01
CA TYR A 118 -1.99 -1.22 6.13
C TYR A 118 -3.15 -1.65 7.06
N LEU A 119 -3.28 -0.96 8.19
CA LEU A 119 -4.32 -1.24 9.18
C LEU A 119 -5.71 -0.84 8.66
N PRO A 120 -6.81 -1.41 9.19
CA PRO A 120 -8.18 -1.17 8.72
C PRO A 120 -8.57 0.31 8.55
N ALA A 121 -8.09 1.18 9.44
CA ALA A 121 -8.44 2.60 9.43
C ALA A 121 -7.56 3.45 8.48
N HIS A 122 -6.61 2.88 7.76
CA HIS A 122 -5.60 3.62 7.00
C HIS A 122 -6.21 4.58 5.97
N LEU A 123 -7.04 4.07 5.06
CA LEU A 123 -7.70 4.92 4.04
C LEU A 123 -8.69 5.92 4.66
N GLN A 124 -9.37 5.51 5.73
CA GLN A 124 -10.33 6.36 6.43
C GLN A 124 -9.63 7.56 7.10
N GLN A 125 -8.44 7.36 7.67
CA GLN A 125 -7.63 8.45 8.24
C GLN A 125 -7.15 9.42 7.17
N LEU A 126 -6.68 8.92 6.03
CA LEU A 126 -6.29 9.75 4.89
C LEU A 126 -7.44 10.63 4.39
N ALA A 127 -8.60 10.01 4.15
CA ALA A 127 -9.82 10.72 3.75
C ALA A 127 -10.22 11.77 4.81
N HIS A 128 -10.19 11.41 6.10
CA HIS A 128 -10.53 12.31 7.18
C HIS A 128 -9.59 13.53 7.22
N ASP A 129 -8.27 13.33 7.11
CA ASP A 129 -7.28 14.42 7.10
C ASP A 129 -7.46 15.36 5.90
N TRP A 130 -7.71 14.80 4.72
CA TRP A 130 -7.94 15.61 3.53
C TRP A 130 -9.24 16.42 3.63
N ASN A 131 -10.32 15.79 4.10
CA ASN A 131 -11.62 16.44 4.27
C ASN A 131 -11.59 17.55 5.32
N ARG A 132 -11.00 17.32 6.51
CA ARG A 132 -10.93 18.35 7.57
C ARG A 132 -10.11 19.58 7.16
N ARG A 133 -9.22 19.43 6.15
CA ARG A 133 -8.41 20.52 5.58
C ARG A 133 -9.08 21.20 4.39
N ASN A 134 -10.36 20.93 4.14
CA ASN A 134 -11.12 21.44 3.00
C ASN A 134 -10.51 21.07 1.65
N ARG A 135 -9.99 19.84 1.53
CA ARG A 135 -9.56 19.20 0.28
C ARG A 135 -8.61 20.05 -0.58
N PRO A 136 -7.44 20.46 -0.07
CA PRO A 136 -6.55 21.30 -0.86
C PRO A 136 -6.04 20.55 -2.09
N THR A 137 -5.95 21.23 -3.24
CA THR A 137 -5.52 20.64 -4.52
C THR A 137 -4.04 20.22 -4.49
N GLY A 138 -3.21 20.87 -3.68
CA GLY A 138 -1.81 20.48 -3.42
C GLY A 138 -1.63 19.59 -2.18
N TRP A 139 -2.65 18.83 -1.78
CA TRP A 139 -2.54 18.00 -0.59
C TRP A 139 -1.62 16.80 -0.84
N TRP A 140 -0.67 16.60 0.06
CA TRP A 140 0.07 15.34 0.18
C TRP A 140 0.26 14.99 1.65
N GLY A 141 -0.08 13.75 1.97
CA GLY A 141 -0.10 13.21 3.31
C GLY A 141 1.03 12.21 3.51
N HIS A 142 1.66 12.28 4.67
CA HIS A 142 2.68 11.33 5.08
C HIS A 142 2.64 11.27 6.61
N PRO A 143 2.66 10.09 7.24
CA PRO A 143 2.40 10.02 8.67
C PRO A 143 3.59 10.57 9.45
N LYS A 144 3.33 10.96 10.70
CA LYS A 144 4.36 11.31 11.68
C LYS A 144 5.08 10.06 12.18
N LEU A 145 4.32 9.03 12.56
CA LEU A 145 4.85 7.75 13.00
C LEU A 145 4.49 6.63 12.03
N VAL A 146 5.33 5.61 11.99
CA VAL A 146 5.02 4.33 11.35
C VAL A 146 5.31 3.20 12.33
N TRP A 147 4.71 2.04 12.10
CA TRP A 147 5.23 0.80 12.67
C TRP A 147 6.36 0.25 11.79
N SER A 148 7.29 -0.47 12.40
CA SER A 148 8.31 -1.26 11.71
C SER A 148 8.61 -2.55 12.46
N ASP A 149 9.11 -3.57 11.78
CA ASP A 149 9.52 -4.85 12.40
C ASP A 149 11.02 -5.15 12.27
N TYR A 150 11.89 -4.15 12.17
CA TYR A 150 13.34 -4.34 12.00
C TYR A 150 14.01 -5.27 13.03
N SER A 151 13.37 -5.52 14.19
CA SER A 151 13.88 -6.43 15.21
C SER A 151 12.99 -7.66 15.43
N LEU A 152 12.15 -8.04 14.46
CA LEU A 152 11.09 -9.06 14.60
C LEU A 152 9.98 -8.68 15.61
N GLU A 153 10.04 -7.47 16.16
CA GLU A 153 9.06 -6.90 17.08
C GLU A 153 8.51 -5.62 16.46
N ALA A 154 7.19 -5.41 16.54
CA ALA A 154 6.57 -4.18 16.09
C ALA A 154 6.99 -3.01 16.98
N LYS A 155 7.65 -2.01 16.39
CA LYS A 155 8.07 -0.77 17.06
C LYS A 155 7.55 0.43 16.30
N THR A 156 7.23 1.50 17.03
CA THR A 156 6.91 2.78 16.38
C THR A 156 8.19 3.58 16.18
N GLU A 157 8.30 4.25 15.04
CA GLU A 157 9.40 5.19 14.77
C GLU A 157 8.92 6.41 14.00
N GLN A 158 9.73 7.47 14.04
CA GLN A 158 9.44 8.69 13.29
C GLN A 158 9.60 8.41 11.80
N ALA A 159 8.57 8.71 11.01
CA ALA A 159 8.63 8.51 9.58
C ALA A 159 9.70 9.41 8.94
N GLN A 160 9.77 10.69 9.35
CA GLN A 160 10.79 11.68 8.91
C GLN A 160 10.95 11.83 7.39
N GLY A 161 9.95 11.45 6.59
CA GLY A 161 10.06 11.43 5.13
C GLY A 161 10.72 10.16 4.56
N ARG A 162 10.94 9.14 5.38
CA ARG A 162 11.20 7.75 4.97
C ARG A 162 9.85 7.04 4.77
N PHE A 163 9.85 5.85 4.17
CA PHE A 163 8.66 5.00 3.96
C PHE A 163 7.70 5.52 2.89
N HIS A 164 8.16 5.48 1.63
CA HIS A 164 7.38 5.86 0.44
C HIS A 164 5.97 5.23 0.40
N ALA A 165 5.85 3.99 0.86
CA ALA A 165 4.60 3.24 0.89
C ALA A 165 3.51 3.85 1.79
N ALA A 166 3.87 4.76 2.70
CA ALA A 166 2.92 5.49 3.54
C ALA A 166 2.41 6.80 2.88
N LEU A 167 2.84 7.10 1.65
CA LEU A 167 2.50 8.34 0.96
C LEU A 167 1.07 8.31 0.40
N ALA A 168 0.37 9.43 0.56
CA ALA A 168 -0.83 9.74 -0.19
C ALA A 168 -0.74 11.16 -0.78
N LEU A 169 -1.40 11.39 -1.91
CA LEU A 169 -1.44 12.69 -2.56
C LEU A 169 -2.72 12.89 -3.34
N SER A 170 -3.22 14.13 -3.39
CA SER A 170 -4.34 14.47 -4.28
C SER A 170 -3.96 14.22 -5.74
N VAL A 171 -4.95 13.88 -6.56
CA VAL A 171 -4.75 13.72 -8.01
C VAL A 171 -4.16 14.99 -8.63
N ASP A 172 -4.59 16.17 -8.17
CA ASP A 172 -4.06 17.45 -8.65
C ASP A 172 -2.59 17.69 -8.25
N ALA A 173 -2.17 17.23 -7.07
CA ALA A 173 -0.77 17.30 -6.67
C ALA A 173 0.08 16.40 -7.56
N TRP A 174 -0.37 15.17 -7.83
CA TRP A 174 0.30 14.27 -8.77
C TRP A 174 0.38 14.85 -10.18
N LYS A 175 -0.72 15.38 -10.75
CA LYS A 175 -0.73 15.98 -12.10
C LYS A 175 0.29 17.12 -12.24
N ARG A 176 0.46 17.92 -11.18
CA ARG A 176 1.41 19.05 -11.15
C ARG A 176 2.84 18.63 -10.81
N SER A 177 3.03 17.46 -10.22
CA SER A 177 4.31 16.95 -9.77
C SER A 177 4.26 15.42 -9.77
N PRO A 178 4.37 14.77 -10.94
CA PRO A 178 4.39 13.31 -11.03
C PRO A 178 5.70 12.75 -10.47
N TRP A 179 5.74 11.43 -10.27
CA TRP A 179 6.95 10.74 -9.81
C TRP A 179 8.13 11.05 -10.73
N ILE A 180 9.32 11.23 -10.15
CA ILE A 180 10.53 11.55 -10.92
C ILE A 180 10.98 10.30 -11.66
N GLU A 181 10.92 10.31 -12.99
CA GLU A 181 11.40 9.19 -13.77
C GLU A 181 12.92 9.07 -13.65
N THR A 182 13.35 8.06 -12.89
CA THR A 182 14.76 7.77 -12.64
C THR A 182 14.92 6.29 -12.30
N LYS A 183 16.13 5.76 -12.54
CA LYS A 183 16.54 4.44 -12.05
C LYS A 183 17.19 4.49 -10.67
N SER A 184 17.42 5.71 -10.15
CA SER A 184 18.10 5.93 -8.88
C SER A 184 17.36 5.25 -7.71
N PRO A 185 18.08 4.64 -6.76
CA PRO A 185 17.46 3.99 -5.60
C PRO A 185 16.77 4.96 -4.64
N ASP A 186 17.14 6.25 -4.66
CA ASP A 186 16.57 7.32 -3.82
C ASP A 186 15.39 8.06 -4.49
N PHE A 187 14.75 7.46 -5.51
CA PHE A 187 13.66 8.10 -6.27
C PHE A 187 12.52 8.59 -5.37
N ASP A 188 12.26 7.89 -4.27
CA ASP A 188 11.23 8.20 -3.29
C ASP A 188 11.56 9.48 -2.54
N GLN A 189 12.81 9.61 -2.08
CA GLN A 189 13.31 10.81 -1.40
C GLN A 189 13.30 12.02 -2.34
N GLN A 190 13.72 11.83 -3.59
CA GLN A 190 13.64 12.89 -4.60
C GLN A 190 12.19 13.31 -4.85
N PHE A 191 11.25 12.36 -4.88
CA PHE A 191 9.83 12.65 -5.07
C PHE A 191 9.22 13.41 -3.88
N LEU A 192 9.51 13.00 -2.65
CA LEU A 192 9.04 13.69 -1.45
C LEU A 192 9.62 15.12 -1.38
N ALA A 193 10.89 15.31 -1.75
CA ALA A 193 11.50 16.64 -1.84
C ALA A 193 10.79 17.52 -2.89
N ARG A 194 10.40 16.94 -4.04
CA ARG A 194 9.62 17.63 -5.07
C ARG A 194 8.24 18.06 -4.55
N LEU A 195 7.52 17.18 -3.85
CA LEU A 195 6.22 17.52 -3.25
C LEU A 195 6.35 18.63 -2.21
N GLN A 196 7.38 18.55 -1.35
CA GLN A 196 7.69 19.57 -0.36
C GLN A 196 7.96 20.93 -1.01
N ALA A 197 8.74 20.97 -2.09
CA ALA A 197 9.04 22.20 -2.82
C ALA A 197 7.79 22.79 -3.52
N ALA A 198 6.93 21.94 -4.07
CA ALA A 198 5.77 22.37 -4.85
C ALA A 198 4.56 22.77 -3.99
N PHE A 199 4.37 22.14 -2.82
CA PHE A 199 3.14 22.25 -2.03
C PHE A 199 3.36 22.55 -0.55
N GLY A 200 4.62 22.71 -0.13
CA GLY A 200 5.00 22.96 1.26
C GLY A 200 4.97 21.69 2.12
N GLY A 201 4.96 21.89 3.44
CA GLY A 201 5.08 20.82 4.45
C GLY A 201 4.05 19.68 4.29
N ARG A 202 4.53 18.43 4.48
CA ARG A 202 3.70 17.22 4.56
C ARG A 202 2.51 17.38 5.50
N LYS A 203 1.39 16.73 5.19
CA LYS A 203 0.24 16.64 6.11
C LYS A 203 0.31 15.34 6.90
N GLU A 204 0.58 15.47 8.19
CA GLU A 204 0.62 14.34 9.12
C GLU A 204 -0.82 13.88 9.41
N TYR A 205 -1.25 12.84 8.70
CA TYR A 205 -2.65 12.35 8.70
C TYR A 205 -2.99 11.42 9.87
N ASP A 206 -1.97 10.95 10.59
CA ASP A 206 -2.07 10.08 11.76
C ASP A 206 -2.17 10.88 13.07
N LEU A 207 -2.16 12.21 13.01
CA LEU A 207 -2.25 13.08 14.18
C LEU A 207 -3.69 13.35 14.63
N HIS A 208 -3.94 13.16 15.92
CA HIS A 208 -5.21 13.39 16.59
C HIS A 208 -5.03 14.29 17.80
N VAL A 209 -6.08 15.05 18.14
CA VAL A 209 -6.11 15.89 19.35
C VAL A 209 -7.05 15.23 20.37
N ALA A 210 -6.53 14.89 21.54
CA ALA A 210 -7.31 14.30 22.61
C ALA A 210 -8.29 15.35 23.17
N LYS A 211 -9.61 15.09 23.09
CA LYS A 211 -10.65 16.06 23.48
C LYS A 211 -10.49 16.59 24.90
N LYS A 212 -10.09 15.74 25.85
CA LYS A 212 -9.99 16.10 27.27
C LYS A 212 -8.75 16.94 27.62
N SER A 213 -7.61 16.64 27.01
CA SER A 213 -6.32 17.28 27.36
C SER A 213 -5.85 18.31 26.35
N GLY A 214 -6.40 18.32 25.13
CA GLY A 214 -5.86 19.09 24.00
C GLY A 214 -4.53 18.54 23.47
N ASN A 215 -4.01 17.45 24.05
CA ASN A 215 -2.72 16.89 23.64
C ASN A 215 -2.83 16.23 22.27
N THR A 216 -1.81 16.42 21.44
CA THR A 216 -1.72 15.76 20.15
C THR A 216 -1.04 14.40 20.29
N TYR A 217 -1.62 13.35 19.73
CA TYR A 217 -1.06 12.00 19.68
C TYR A 217 -1.13 11.44 18.26
N SER A 218 -0.28 10.45 17.94
CA SER A 218 -0.28 9.77 16.64
C SER A 218 -0.91 8.38 16.76
N THR A 219 -1.70 7.97 15.77
CA THR A 219 -2.17 6.58 15.62
C THR A 219 -1.71 6.00 14.27
N PRO A 220 -0.47 5.48 14.20
CA PRO A 220 0.07 4.98 12.95
C PRO A 220 -0.75 3.81 12.41
N THR A 221 -1.16 3.91 11.14
CA THR A 221 -1.95 2.90 10.42
C THR A 221 -1.18 2.19 9.31
N TYR A 222 0.11 2.49 9.18
CA TYR A 222 1.00 1.84 8.24
C TYR A 222 2.16 1.19 9.01
N MET A 223 2.55 0.00 8.54
CA MET A 223 3.67 -0.76 9.05
C MET A 223 4.59 -1.14 7.89
N PHE A 224 5.82 -0.69 8.00
CA PHE A 224 6.92 -1.12 7.14
C PHE A 224 7.39 -2.51 7.56
N ARG A 225 7.41 -3.46 6.63
CA ARG A 225 7.80 -4.85 6.92
C ARG A 225 9.15 -5.19 6.32
N TRP A 226 10.15 -5.29 7.18
CA TRP A 226 11.47 -5.78 6.80
C TRP A 226 11.53 -7.32 6.76
N HIS A 227 10.81 -7.99 7.66
CA HIS A 227 10.90 -9.45 7.84
C HIS A 227 9.79 -10.22 7.12
N THR A 228 9.73 -10.08 5.81
CA THR A 228 8.75 -10.78 4.96
C THR A 228 9.27 -12.12 4.40
N ARG A 229 10.54 -12.44 4.66
CA ARG A 229 11.30 -13.57 4.09
C ARG A 229 11.35 -13.59 2.56
N CYS A 230 10.91 -12.51 1.92
CA CYS A 230 11.01 -12.32 0.48
C CYS A 230 12.12 -11.30 0.20
N PRO A 231 12.80 -11.37 -0.96
CA PRO A 231 13.70 -10.32 -1.39
C PRO A 231 12.97 -8.98 -1.41
N HIS A 232 13.56 -7.97 -0.79
CA HIS A 232 13.03 -6.63 -0.70
C HIS A 232 13.92 -5.67 -1.50
N GLY A 233 13.33 -4.75 -2.26
CA GLY A 233 14.09 -3.86 -3.16
C GLY A 233 15.23 -3.11 -2.46
N GLN A 234 14.98 -2.62 -1.24
CA GLN A 234 15.99 -1.91 -0.42
C GLN A 234 17.21 -2.77 -0.04
N GLN A 235 17.11 -4.11 -0.03
CA GLN A 235 18.26 -4.99 0.19
C GLN A 235 19.31 -4.85 -0.92
N PHE A 236 18.90 -4.42 -2.12
CA PHE A 236 19.75 -4.33 -3.30
C PHE A 236 20.19 -2.90 -3.61
N MET A 237 19.56 -1.90 -3.01
CA MET A 237 19.80 -0.49 -3.33
C MET A 237 21.22 -0.01 -2.96
N GLY A 238 21.77 -0.48 -1.84
CA GLY A 238 23.09 -0.06 -1.36
C GLY A 238 24.24 -0.56 -2.23
N ASP A 239 24.20 -1.84 -2.62
CA ASP A 239 25.34 -2.53 -3.24
C ASP A 239 25.33 -2.46 -4.78
N HIS A 240 24.21 -2.04 -5.39
CA HIS A 240 24.01 -2.15 -6.84
C HIS A 240 23.67 -0.84 -7.56
N GLY A 241 23.70 0.31 -6.89
CA GLY A 241 23.59 1.63 -7.54
C GLY A 241 22.36 1.73 -8.45
N HIS A 242 22.54 1.94 -9.76
CA HIS A 242 21.45 2.03 -10.74
C HIS A 242 20.89 0.69 -11.23
N ASP A 243 21.56 -0.42 -10.93
CA ASP A 243 21.19 -1.76 -11.38
C ASP A 243 20.38 -2.54 -10.34
N TRP A 244 20.12 -1.93 -9.17
CA TRP A 244 19.42 -2.56 -8.05
C TRP A 244 18.09 -3.22 -8.44
N GLN A 245 17.33 -2.61 -9.37
CA GLN A 245 16.06 -3.17 -9.85
C GLN A 245 16.26 -4.48 -10.60
N GLN A 246 17.30 -4.58 -11.43
CA GLN A 246 17.57 -5.79 -12.20
C GLN A 246 17.98 -6.94 -11.26
N VAL A 247 18.82 -6.65 -10.28
CA VAL A 247 19.26 -7.65 -9.28
C VAL A 247 18.09 -8.09 -8.40
N ALA A 248 17.28 -7.15 -7.91
CA ALA A 248 16.08 -7.46 -7.13
C ALA A 248 15.08 -8.33 -7.92
N ARG A 249 14.85 -8.02 -9.20
CA ARG A 249 14.02 -8.84 -10.10
C ARG A 249 14.56 -10.26 -10.24
N ALA A 250 15.86 -10.43 -10.44
CA ALA A 250 16.46 -11.76 -10.53
C ALA A 250 16.25 -12.56 -9.23
N ALA A 251 16.45 -11.93 -8.07
CA ALA A 251 16.24 -12.57 -6.77
C ALA A 251 14.77 -12.96 -6.53
N MET A 252 13.83 -12.07 -6.82
CA MET A 252 12.38 -12.33 -6.68
C MET A 252 11.91 -13.42 -7.64
N ARG A 253 12.42 -13.44 -8.88
CA ARG A 253 12.14 -14.52 -9.84
C ARG A 253 12.65 -15.87 -9.34
N LYS A 254 13.88 -15.90 -8.84
CA LYS A 254 14.45 -17.12 -8.27
C LYS A 254 13.60 -17.62 -7.10
N GLU A 255 13.18 -16.73 -6.21
CA GLU A 255 12.28 -17.09 -5.10
C GLU A 255 10.95 -17.69 -5.62
N PHE A 256 10.36 -17.07 -6.63
CA PHE A 256 9.15 -17.55 -7.27
C PHE A 256 9.30 -18.97 -7.83
N GLU A 257 10.39 -19.22 -8.55
CA GLU A 257 10.71 -20.54 -9.11
C GLU A 257 10.95 -21.60 -8.02
N ASP A 258 11.66 -21.23 -6.95
CA ASP A 258 11.95 -22.11 -5.82
C ASP A 258 10.67 -22.50 -5.04
N ARG A 259 9.68 -21.60 -4.96
CA ARG A 259 8.44 -21.81 -4.19
C ARG A 259 7.45 -22.79 -4.81
N ARG A 260 7.68 -23.31 -6.03
CA ARG A 260 6.90 -24.37 -6.73
C ARG A 260 5.39 -24.41 -6.40
N GLY A 261 4.62 -23.57 -7.10
CA GLY A 261 3.16 -23.53 -7.01
C GLY A 261 2.67 -22.58 -5.91
N TYR A 262 1.76 -21.68 -6.27
CA TYR A 262 1.07 -20.82 -5.33
C TYR A 262 -0.43 -20.94 -5.59
N ASP A 263 -1.21 -21.10 -4.52
CA ASP A 263 -2.66 -21.12 -4.59
C ASP A 263 -3.20 -19.82 -3.98
N PHE A 264 -3.87 -19.02 -4.80
CA PHE A 264 -4.57 -17.80 -4.37
C PHE A 264 -5.73 -18.09 -3.39
N THR A 265 -6.20 -19.34 -3.32
CA THR A 265 -7.40 -19.73 -2.58
C THR A 265 -7.13 -20.31 -1.19
N CYS A 266 -5.88 -20.56 -0.81
CA CYS A 266 -5.54 -21.18 0.46
C CYS A 266 -4.72 -20.25 1.37
N GLN A 267 -5.35 -19.19 1.86
CA GLN A 267 -5.09 -18.72 3.23
C GLN A 267 -6.16 -19.31 4.17
N LYS A 268 -6.25 -20.64 4.25
CA LYS A 268 -6.80 -21.26 5.45
C LYS A 268 -5.71 -21.22 6.50
N ASP A 269 -5.85 -20.33 7.49
CA ASP A 269 -5.23 -20.53 8.79
C ASP A 269 -5.76 -21.86 9.33
N LEU A 270 -4.93 -22.91 9.28
CA LEU A 270 -5.28 -24.25 9.76
C LEU A 270 -5.27 -24.36 11.29
N ARG A 271 -5.18 -23.25 12.05
CA ARG A 271 -5.07 -23.33 13.51
C ARG A 271 -5.98 -22.41 14.32
N THR A 272 -6.45 -21.27 13.82
CA THR A 272 -7.21 -20.38 14.70
C THR A 272 -8.47 -19.82 14.06
N THR A 273 -9.61 -20.28 14.56
CA THR A 273 -10.96 -19.75 14.31
C THR A 273 -11.19 -18.36 14.94
N GLU A 274 -10.15 -17.55 15.08
CA GLU A 274 -10.23 -16.20 15.65
C GLU A 274 -10.01 -15.15 14.57
N LEU A 275 -10.75 -14.04 14.66
CA LEU A 275 -10.59 -12.88 13.80
C LEU A 275 -9.38 -12.09 14.29
N ILE A 276 -8.18 -12.41 13.79
CA ILE A 276 -6.96 -11.80 14.30
C ILE A 276 -6.53 -10.66 13.39
N HIS A 277 -6.40 -9.46 13.96
CA HIS A 277 -5.60 -8.35 13.44
C HIS A 277 -4.09 -8.69 13.44
N SER A 278 -3.71 -9.94 13.19
CA SER A 278 -2.31 -10.39 13.15
C SER A 278 -1.81 -10.31 11.73
N VAL A 279 -0.77 -9.50 11.55
CA VAL A 279 0.10 -9.58 10.39
C VAL A 279 0.86 -10.90 10.53
N THR A 280 0.42 -11.93 9.79
CA THR A 280 1.15 -13.20 9.78
C THR A 280 2.08 -13.24 8.58
N ASP A 281 3.35 -13.55 8.84
CA ASP A 281 4.29 -14.00 7.82
C ASP A 281 3.93 -15.43 7.42
N PHE A 282 2.88 -15.58 6.60
CA PHE A 282 2.39 -16.88 6.10
C PHE A 282 2.14 -17.91 7.23
N GLY A 283 1.56 -17.47 8.34
CA GLY A 283 1.25 -18.31 9.50
C GLY A 283 2.45 -18.80 10.32
N LYS A 284 3.69 -18.33 10.06
CA LYS A 284 4.89 -18.76 10.80
C LYS A 284 5.31 -17.82 11.92
N HIS A 285 5.08 -16.52 11.77
CA HIS A 285 5.31 -15.52 12.81
C HIS A 285 4.08 -14.65 12.96
N ARG A 286 3.62 -14.48 14.20
CA ARG A 286 2.58 -13.51 14.56
C ARG A 286 3.28 -12.26 15.06
N VAL A 287 3.22 -11.19 14.28
CA VAL A 287 3.50 -9.86 14.83
C VAL A 287 2.18 -9.35 15.39
N CYS A 288 2.05 -9.37 16.71
CA CYS A 288 0.91 -8.76 17.40
C CYS A 288 1.08 -7.25 17.36
N ILE A 289 0.29 -6.57 16.54
CA ILE A 289 0.13 -5.11 16.64
C ILE A 289 -0.81 -4.87 17.83
N PRO A 290 -0.43 -4.05 18.82
CA PRO A 290 -1.34 -3.73 19.91
C PRO A 290 -2.66 -3.18 19.35
N GLN A 291 -3.79 -3.76 19.72
CA GLN A 291 -5.11 -3.18 19.42
C GLN A 291 -5.22 -1.83 20.14
N TYR A 292 -4.83 -0.75 19.46
CA TYR A 292 -5.11 0.59 19.93
C TYR A 292 -6.45 1.02 19.36
N LEU A 293 -7.53 0.65 20.05
CA LEU A 293 -8.80 1.35 19.93
C LEU A 293 -8.74 2.47 20.99
N PRO A 294 -8.37 3.72 20.66
CA PRO A 294 -8.70 4.80 21.56
C PRO A 294 -10.22 4.81 21.64
N GLU A 295 -10.78 4.65 22.83
CA GLU A 295 -12.20 4.92 23.07
C GLU A 295 -12.47 6.33 22.54
N VAL A 296 -13.14 6.41 21.39
CA VAL A 296 -13.56 7.67 20.80
C VAL A 296 -14.77 8.15 21.60
N GLY A 297 -14.52 8.68 22.80
CA GLY A 297 -15.45 9.58 23.50
C GLY A 297 -15.47 10.94 22.84
#